data_AF-A0A7Y7C6Y7-F1
#
_entry.id   AF-A0A7Y7C6Y7-F1
#
_cell.length_a   1.000
_cell.length_b   1.000
_cell.length_c   1.000
_cell.angle_alpha   90.00
_cell.angle_beta   90.00
_cell.angle_gamma   90.00
#
_symmetry.space_group_name_H-M   'P 1'
#
loop_
_entity.id
_entity.type
_entity.pdbx_description
1 polymer ?
#
loop_
_entity_poly.entity_id
_entity_poly.type
_entity_poly.pdbx_seq_one_letter_code
_entity_poly.pdbx_strand_id
1 'polypeptide(L)'
;MPPSLLNKGLATVLSVASGLAWAGPPTVSNAYQGDSYGAVSLRMQGDRLVGFATGGPCGFEPDTEVLSGEFQDNVLVGQVLLCQLGPHCEPRVNQPALVVFNPEDGVMTALFRLKDGCRSPVLKNDSFLLLRPLSRDADAVEPARAASATTAVADGANSSAAQVAAGLGRQGEVSPLEEGQRQLAAGNAGVAQRHFELVLSRDARNASAVVGLGASQLALNDVVRAVKTLEAGKGLGRADVHLWLAYAYLREGSRARSRESLRRAFDLGWVPAGRASEAVAEQALREDIKDLEALMQQQRTRKRILGRPPAGAGNSTP
;
A
#
# COMPACT_ATOMS: atom_id res chain seq x y z
N MET A 1 57.44 17.85 62.15
CA MET A 1 55.97 18.01 62.23
C MET A 1 55.44 18.20 60.82
N PRO A 2 54.31 17.56 60.45
CA PRO A 2 54.20 16.24 59.85
C PRO A 2 54.02 16.28 58.31
N PRO A 3 54.09 15.10 57.64
CA PRO A 3 54.04 14.96 56.20
C PRO A 3 52.61 14.74 55.68
N SER A 4 52.31 15.12 54.45
CA SER A 4 51.08 14.70 53.74
C SER A 4 51.42 13.82 52.54
N LEU A 5 50.96 12.59 52.68
CA LEU A 5 51.04 11.42 51.83
C LEU A 5 50.34 11.58 50.47
N LEU A 6 50.86 10.80 49.50
CA LEU A 6 50.15 10.04 48.46
C LEU A 6 48.81 10.60 47.92
N ASN A 7 48.73 10.72 46.60
CA ASN A 7 47.97 9.72 45.84
C ASN A 7 48.29 9.70 44.35
N LYS A 8 48.61 8.49 43.87
CA LYS A 8 48.65 8.13 42.45
C LYS A 8 47.20 8.09 41.96
N GLY A 9 46.81 9.08 41.15
CA GLY A 9 45.55 9.04 40.40
C GLY A 9 45.82 8.59 38.97
N LEU A 10 45.58 7.32 38.69
CA LEU A 10 45.45 6.80 37.33
C LEU A 10 44.25 7.49 36.67
N ALA A 11 44.51 8.41 35.75
CA ALA A 11 43.48 8.91 34.83
C ALA A 11 43.36 7.91 33.68
N THR A 12 42.50 6.91 33.86
CA THR A 12 41.96 6.11 32.75
C THR A 12 41.09 7.01 31.89
N VAL A 13 41.66 7.49 30.78
CA VAL A 13 40.92 8.10 29.68
C VAL A 13 40.11 6.97 29.05
N LEU A 14 38.84 6.83 29.43
CA LEU A 14 37.87 6.08 28.65
C LEU A 14 37.60 6.89 27.37
N SER A 15 38.37 6.60 26.34
CA SER A 15 38.02 6.91 24.96
C SER A 15 36.78 6.11 24.62
N VAL A 16 35.60 6.65 24.91
CA VAL A 16 34.35 6.18 24.31
C VAL A 16 34.46 6.54 22.83
N ALA A 17 35.02 5.62 22.06
CA ALA A 17 34.82 5.60 20.62
C ALA A 17 33.34 5.26 20.42
N SER A 18 32.50 6.29 20.48
CA SER A 18 31.14 6.23 19.97
C SER A 18 31.27 5.95 18.48
N GLY A 19 31.27 4.66 18.13
CA GLY A 19 31.07 4.20 16.77
C GLY A 19 29.66 4.59 16.37
N LEU A 20 29.49 5.86 15.99
CA LEU A 20 28.38 6.27 15.15
C LEU A 20 28.56 5.46 13.87
N ALA A 21 27.78 4.39 13.74
CA ALA A 21 27.54 3.81 12.45
C ALA A 21 26.79 4.89 11.67
N TRP A 22 27.54 5.70 10.92
CA TRP A 22 26.98 6.60 9.92
C TRP A 22 26.30 5.68 8.90
N ALA A 23 24.99 5.53 9.03
CA ALA A 23 24.17 5.13 7.91
C ALA A 23 24.49 6.18 6.83
N GLY A 24 25.14 5.76 5.75
CA GLY A 24 25.45 6.66 4.64
C GLY A 24 24.16 7.37 4.21
N PRO A 25 24.27 8.61 3.71
CA PRO A 25 23.10 9.37 3.29
C PRO A 25 22.23 8.54 2.34
N PRO A 26 20.90 8.65 2.42
CA PRO A 26 20.00 7.87 1.58
C PRO A 26 20.36 8.03 0.10
N THR A 27 20.33 6.94 -0.66
CA THR A 27 20.60 6.98 -2.10
C THR A 27 19.41 7.60 -2.82
N VAL A 28 19.49 8.91 -3.05
CA VAL A 28 18.46 9.69 -3.75
C VAL A 28 18.67 9.66 -5.26
N SER A 29 17.59 9.57 -6.05
CA SER A 29 17.66 9.70 -7.51
C SER A 29 18.04 11.12 -7.92
N ASN A 30 18.69 11.29 -9.07
CA ASN A 30 19.01 12.64 -9.59
C ASN A 30 17.80 13.32 -10.25
N ALA A 31 16.71 12.58 -10.50
CA ALA A 31 15.52 13.08 -11.18
C ALA A 31 14.25 12.50 -10.57
N TYR A 32 13.25 13.37 -10.38
CA TYR A 32 11.97 13.07 -9.79
C TYR A 32 10.83 13.68 -10.62
N GLN A 33 9.72 12.94 -10.71
CA GLN A 33 8.46 13.39 -11.29
C GLN A 33 7.44 13.58 -10.18
N GLY A 34 7.00 14.82 -9.98
CA GLY A 34 5.84 15.11 -9.16
C GLY A 34 4.54 14.94 -9.93
N ASP A 35 3.51 14.40 -9.27
CA ASP A 35 2.20 14.12 -9.88
C ASP A 35 1.58 15.38 -10.50
N SER A 36 1.51 16.45 -9.71
CA SER A 36 1.04 17.76 -10.15
C SER A 36 2.14 18.82 -10.07
N TYR A 37 3.26 18.51 -9.42
CA TYR A 37 4.36 19.44 -9.21
C TYR A 37 5.24 19.67 -10.44
N GLY A 38 5.32 18.69 -11.33
CA GLY A 38 6.26 18.70 -12.45
C GLY A 38 7.57 17.98 -12.13
N ALA A 39 8.54 18.08 -13.04
CA ALA A 39 9.81 17.40 -12.90
C ALA A 39 10.83 18.23 -12.11
N VAL A 40 11.60 17.56 -11.27
CA VAL A 40 12.60 18.16 -10.37
C VAL A 40 13.89 17.35 -10.47
N SER A 41 15.01 18.04 -10.70
CA SER A 41 16.34 17.43 -10.61
C SER A 41 16.90 17.61 -9.21
N LEU A 42 17.43 16.56 -8.59
CA LEU A 42 17.96 16.59 -7.23
C LEU A 42 19.47 16.38 -7.24
N ARG A 43 20.17 17.10 -6.37
CA ARG A 43 21.63 17.07 -6.23
C ARG A 43 21.98 17.17 -4.74
N MET A 44 22.93 16.35 -4.30
CA MET A 44 23.53 16.51 -2.97
C MET A 44 24.62 17.60 -3.03
N GLN A 45 24.58 18.55 -2.11
CA GLN A 45 25.59 19.57 -1.87
C GLN A 45 26.11 19.40 -0.44
N GLY A 46 27.14 18.57 -0.27
CA GLY A 46 27.54 18.10 1.07
C GLY A 46 26.41 17.27 1.69
N ASP A 47 25.97 17.66 2.88
CA ASP A 47 24.88 17.00 3.61
C ASP A 47 23.47 17.53 3.24
N ARG A 48 23.42 18.59 2.41
CA ARG A 48 22.17 19.23 2.00
C ARG A 48 21.71 18.70 0.65
N LEU A 49 20.46 18.27 0.57
CA LEU A 49 19.79 17.98 -0.70
C LEU A 49 19.24 19.29 -1.27
N VAL A 50 19.48 19.53 -2.56
CA VAL A 50 18.94 20.67 -3.30
C VAL A 50 18.26 20.17 -4.57
N GLY A 51 17.05 20.66 -4.81
CA GLY A 51 16.22 20.33 -5.95
C GLY A 51 15.95 21.54 -6.83
N PHE A 52 16.02 21.35 -8.14
CA PHE A 52 15.84 22.37 -9.15
C PHE A 52 14.69 22.04 -10.08
N ALA A 53 13.82 23.01 -10.35
CA ALA A 53 12.73 22.86 -11.30
C ALA A 53 13.28 22.65 -12.72
N THR A 54 12.73 21.67 -13.44
CA THR A 54 12.99 21.49 -14.87
C THR A 54 11.78 21.89 -15.72
N GLY A 55 10.74 22.46 -15.10
CA GLY A 55 9.47 22.84 -15.70
C GLY A 55 8.26 22.28 -14.91
N GLY A 56 7.11 22.93 -15.01
CA GLY A 56 5.90 22.51 -14.30
C GLY A 56 4.79 23.57 -14.31
N PRO A 57 3.60 23.24 -13.79
CA PRO A 57 2.42 24.11 -13.87
C PRO A 57 2.53 25.39 -13.03
N CYS A 58 3.49 25.49 -12.11
CA CYS A 58 3.81 26.74 -11.42
C CYS A 58 4.60 27.74 -12.29
N GLY A 59 5.07 27.36 -13.47
CA GLY A 59 5.84 28.23 -14.37
C GLY A 59 7.15 28.73 -13.75
N PHE A 60 7.79 27.92 -12.89
CA PHE A 60 9.13 28.22 -12.39
C PHE A 60 10.13 28.18 -13.53
N GLU A 61 11.04 29.15 -13.55
CA GLU A 61 12.16 29.15 -14.48
C GLU A 61 13.00 27.87 -14.29
N PRO A 62 13.52 27.26 -15.37
CA PRO A 62 14.46 26.16 -15.24
C PRO A 62 15.61 26.52 -14.32
N ASP A 63 16.11 25.55 -13.55
CA ASP A 63 17.16 25.74 -12.55
C ASP A 63 16.79 26.61 -11.35
N THR A 64 15.50 26.92 -11.14
CA THR A 64 15.02 27.53 -9.88
C THR A 64 15.12 26.50 -8.74
N GLU A 65 15.72 26.88 -7.61
CA GLU A 65 15.70 26.06 -6.39
C GLU A 65 14.27 25.95 -5.87
N VAL A 66 13.77 24.71 -5.79
CA VAL A 66 12.40 24.40 -5.41
C VAL A 66 12.27 23.47 -4.22
N LEU A 67 13.35 22.77 -3.87
CA LEU A 67 13.43 21.90 -2.70
C LEU A 67 14.80 22.09 -2.09
N SER A 68 14.88 22.26 -0.79
CA SER A 68 16.17 22.13 -0.10
C SER A 68 16.01 21.73 1.34
N GLY A 69 16.96 20.94 1.85
CA GLY A 69 16.93 20.46 3.24
C GLY A 69 18.04 19.48 3.55
N GLU A 70 18.04 18.97 4.76
CA GLU A 70 19.01 17.97 5.24
C GLU A 70 18.27 16.71 5.68
N PHE A 71 18.89 15.55 5.45
CA PHE A 71 18.31 14.28 5.87
C PHE A 71 18.57 14.04 7.36
N GLN A 72 17.50 13.74 8.07
CA GLN A 72 17.51 13.11 9.38
C GLN A 72 16.91 11.70 9.19
N ASP A 73 17.80 10.72 9.01
CA ASP A 73 17.46 9.37 8.55
C ASP A 73 16.67 9.40 7.22
N ASN A 74 15.40 9.02 7.27
CA ASN A 74 14.50 8.94 6.12
C ASN A 74 13.60 10.19 5.99
N VAL A 75 13.87 11.25 6.75
CA VAL A 75 13.10 12.50 6.68
C VAL A 75 14.02 13.63 6.26
N LEU A 76 13.71 14.25 5.13
CA LEU A 76 14.35 15.49 4.71
C LEU A 76 13.62 16.67 5.37
N VAL A 77 14.35 17.37 6.25
CA VAL A 77 13.87 18.54 6.96
C VAL A 77 14.34 19.78 6.22
N GLY A 78 13.40 20.60 5.73
CA GLY A 78 13.76 21.75 4.92
C GLY A 78 12.57 22.55 4.41
N GLN A 79 12.64 22.96 3.15
CA GLN A 79 11.66 23.83 2.52
C GLN A 79 11.35 23.40 1.08
N VAL A 80 10.11 23.66 0.66
CA VAL A 80 9.63 23.47 -0.71
C VAL A 80 9.01 24.77 -1.22
N LEU A 81 9.40 25.20 -2.40
CA LEU A 81 8.79 26.33 -3.09
C LEU A 81 7.44 25.90 -3.68
N LEU A 82 6.35 26.56 -3.29
CA LEU A 82 5.02 26.32 -3.83
C LEU A 82 4.51 27.56 -4.55
N CYS A 83 3.79 27.36 -5.66
CA CYS A 83 2.92 28.40 -6.17
C CYS A 83 1.54 28.32 -5.51
N GLN A 84 0.97 29.47 -5.18
CA GLN A 84 -0.35 29.54 -4.55
C GLN A 84 -1.33 30.40 -5.35
N LEU A 85 -2.61 30.02 -5.26
CA LEU A 85 -3.75 30.70 -5.85
C LEU A 85 -4.73 31.05 -4.73
N GLY A 86 -5.29 32.26 -4.77
CA GLY A 86 -6.30 32.71 -3.83
C GLY A 86 -6.16 34.19 -3.47
N PRO A 87 -7.21 34.80 -2.89
CA PRO A 87 -7.14 36.18 -2.43
C PRO A 87 -6.14 36.26 -1.25
N HIS A 88 -5.18 37.19 -1.34
CA HIS A 88 -4.14 37.41 -0.32
C HIS A 88 -3.11 36.29 -0.13
N CYS A 89 -2.97 35.41 -1.12
CA CYS A 89 -1.92 34.39 -1.15
C CYS A 89 -0.68 34.93 -1.84
N GLU A 90 0.50 34.63 -1.30
CA GLU A 90 1.76 34.93 -1.98
C GLU A 90 1.89 34.00 -3.20
N PRO A 91 2.10 34.53 -4.41
CA PRO A 91 2.10 33.71 -5.63
C PRO A 91 3.16 32.61 -5.63
N ARG A 92 4.29 32.83 -4.96
CA ARG A 92 5.40 31.88 -4.79
C ARG A 92 5.91 31.99 -3.35
N VAL A 93 5.92 30.88 -2.61
CA VAL A 93 6.30 30.89 -1.19
C VAL A 93 7.07 29.62 -0.82
N ASN A 94 8.17 29.77 -0.07
CA ASN A 94 8.88 28.64 0.52
C ASN A 94 8.12 28.16 1.75
N GLN A 95 7.54 26.96 1.67
CA GLN A 95 6.87 26.33 2.79
C GLN A 95 7.85 25.40 3.53
N PRO A 96 7.94 25.50 4.87
CA PRO A 96 8.61 24.48 5.66
C PRO A 96 8.02 23.12 5.35
N ALA A 97 8.88 22.13 5.12
CA ALA A 97 8.49 20.80 4.70
C ALA A 97 9.24 19.74 5.52
N LEU A 98 8.47 18.75 5.96
CA LEU A 98 8.99 17.45 6.38
C LEU A 98 8.70 16.48 5.25
N VAL A 99 9.74 16.17 4.48
CA VAL A 99 9.64 15.28 3.32
C VAL A 99 10.07 13.88 3.75
N VAL A 100 9.14 12.94 3.79
CA VAL A 100 9.43 11.55 4.11
C VAL A 100 9.91 10.85 2.84
N PHE A 101 11.13 10.32 2.90
CA PHE A 101 11.75 9.50 1.86
C PHE A 101 11.58 8.02 2.19
N ASN A 102 11.00 7.25 1.26
CA ASN A 102 10.92 5.81 1.36
C ASN A 102 12.16 5.19 0.67
N PRO A 103 13.08 4.56 1.41
CA PRO A 103 14.28 3.98 0.82
C PRO A 103 14.00 2.74 -0.05
N GLU A 104 12.83 2.09 0.07
CA GLU A 104 12.51 0.89 -0.71
C GLU A 104 12.18 1.21 -2.17
N ASP A 105 11.48 2.32 -2.42
CA ASP A 105 11.03 2.72 -3.77
C ASP A 105 11.55 4.10 -4.19
N GLY A 106 12.30 4.78 -3.32
CA GLY A 106 12.89 6.09 -3.54
C GLY A 106 11.88 7.24 -3.55
N VAL A 107 10.62 7.02 -3.19
CA VAL A 107 9.54 8.01 -3.25
C VAL A 107 9.67 9.03 -2.12
N MET A 108 9.42 10.30 -2.45
CA MET A 108 9.37 11.40 -1.48
C MET A 108 7.95 11.94 -1.35
N THR A 109 7.50 12.13 -0.11
CA THR A 109 6.16 12.67 0.19
C THR A 109 6.22 13.77 1.22
N ALA A 110 5.36 14.79 1.09
CA ALA A 110 5.21 15.82 2.10
C ALA A 110 3.76 16.27 2.22
N LEU A 111 3.37 16.65 3.44
CA LEU A 111 2.07 17.25 3.73
C LEU A 111 2.25 18.72 4.08
N PHE A 112 1.44 19.55 3.45
CA PHE A 112 1.40 20.99 3.62
C PHE A 112 0.06 21.40 4.20
N ARG A 113 0.11 22.35 5.12
CA ARG A 113 -1.07 23.08 5.57
C ARG A 113 -1.00 24.48 5.01
N LEU A 114 -1.71 24.72 3.91
CA LEU A 114 -1.81 26.04 3.33
C LEU A 114 -2.66 26.97 4.21
N LYS A 115 -2.43 28.27 4.09
CA LYS A 115 -3.25 29.29 4.75
C LYS A 115 -4.69 29.24 4.21
N ASP A 116 -5.67 29.55 5.06
CA ASP A 116 -7.07 29.56 4.65
C ASP A 116 -7.30 30.47 3.44
N GLY A 117 -8.00 29.94 2.43
CA GLY A 117 -8.24 30.62 1.15
C GLY A 117 -7.12 30.43 0.11
N CYS A 118 -5.96 29.88 0.49
CA CYS A 118 -4.88 29.56 -0.43
C CYS A 118 -4.94 28.12 -0.89
N ARG A 119 -4.69 27.93 -2.18
CA ARG A 119 -4.67 26.64 -2.87
C ARG A 119 -3.39 26.52 -3.66
N SER A 120 -2.95 25.29 -3.92
CA SER A 120 -1.74 25.08 -4.70
C SER A 120 -2.01 24.02 -5.77
N PRO A 121 -1.97 24.37 -7.06
CA PRO A 121 -2.29 23.44 -8.14
C PRO A 121 -1.27 22.29 -8.25
N VAL A 122 -0.11 22.44 -7.61
CA VAL A 122 0.94 21.41 -7.57
C VAL A 122 0.79 20.40 -6.45
N LEU A 123 -0.15 20.62 -5.52
CA LEU A 123 -0.45 19.71 -4.43
C LEU A 123 -1.75 18.95 -4.72
N LYS A 124 -1.72 17.64 -4.50
CA LYS A 124 -2.94 16.83 -4.53
C LYS A 124 -3.82 17.23 -3.35
N ASN A 125 -5.10 17.50 -3.62
CA ASN A 125 -6.06 17.98 -2.62
C ASN A 125 -5.54 19.19 -1.81
N ASP A 126 -4.80 20.10 -2.46
CA ASP A 126 -4.23 21.31 -1.85
C ASP A 126 -3.31 21.08 -0.62
N SER A 127 -2.84 19.84 -0.39
CA SER A 127 -2.11 19.50 0.83
C SER A 127 -1.01 18.47 0.65
N PHE A 128 -1.04 17.63 -0.39
CA PHE A 128 -0.10 16.51 -0.51
C PHE A 128 0.83 16.64 -1.70
N LEU A 129 2.13 16.58 -1.44
CA LEU A 129 3.18 16.47 -2.44
C LEU A 129 3.65 15.03 -2.54
N LEU A 130 3.75 14.52 -3.78
CA LEU A 130 4.34 13.23 -4.10
C LEU A 130 5.37 13.44 -5.21
N LEU A 131 6.61 13.03 -4.96
CA LEU A 131 7.68 13.00 -5.95
C LEU A 131 8.13 11.55 -6.12
N ARG A 132 8.04 11.03 -7.35
CA ARG A 132 8.46 9.68 -7.70
C ARG A 132 9.78 9.72 -8.45
N PRO A 133 10.75 8.86 -8.16
CA PRO A 133 12.00 8.85 -8.92
C PRO A 133 11.71 8.50 -10.38
N LEU A 134 12.28 9.27 -11.30
CA LEU A 134 12.38 8.87 -12.69
C LEU A 134 13.50 7.84 -12.76
N SER A 135 13.20 6.61 -13.17
CA SER A 135 14.17 5.51 -13.23
C SER A 135 15.43 5.95 -13.99
N ARG A 136 16.60 5.61 -13.44
CA ARG A 136 17.89 5.79 -14.12
C ARG A 136 17.97 4.87 -15.34
N ASP A 137 17.58 5.37 -16.50
CA ASP A 137 18.22 4.97 -17.76
C ASP A 137 19.06 6.16 -18.23
N ALA A 138 20.36 5.92 -18.41
CA ALA A 138 21.41 6.88 -18.79
C ALA A 138 21.94 7.79 -17.66
N ASP A 139 22.79 7.24 -16.79
CA ASP A 139 24.20 7.66 -16.65
C ASP A 139 24.83 6.97 -15.44
N ALA A 140 25.33 5.76 -15.68
CA ALA A 140 26.25 5.06 -14.80
C ALA A 140 27.54 4.79 -15.59
N VAL A 141 28.49 5.70 -15.44
CA VAL A 141 29.94 5.47 -15.57
C VAL A 141 30.45 5.70 -14.15
N GLU A 142 31.13 4.83 -13.41
CA GLU A 142 31.83 3.54 -13.58
C GLU A 142 31.93 2.94 -12.15
N PRO A 143 32.14 1.62 -11.93
CA PRO A 143 32.26 1.05 -10.60
C PRO A 143 33.71 0.92 -10.13
N ALA A 144 34.02 1.43 -8.93
CA ALA A 144 35.25 1.11 -8.21
C ALA A 144 34.93 0.28 -6.94
N ARG A 145 35.00 -1.04 -7.14
CA ARG A 145 35.50 -2.13 -6.27
C ARG A 145 35.89 -1.80 -4.81
N ALA A 146 35.32 -2.56 -3.86
CA ALA A 146 36.01 -3.39 -2.83
C ALA A 146 35.03 -3.67 -1.66
N ALA A 147 34.55 -4.91 -1.50
CA ALA A 147 35.06 -5.94 -0.57
C ALA A 147 34.30 -5.96 0.79
N SER A 148 33.42 -6.95 0.99
CA SER A 148 33.55 -8.07 1.96
C SER A 148 33.08 -7.69 3.38
N ALA A 149 32.44 -8.52 4.21
CA ALA A 149 31.80 -9.84 4.16
C ALA A 149 31.18 -10.05 5.56
N THR A 150 30.13 -10.90 5.69
CA THR A 150 29.76 -11.74 6.87
C THR A 150 29.40 -11.01 8.19
N THR A 151 28.46 -11.41 9.06
CA THR A 151 27.70 -12.64 9.33
C THR A 151 26.55 -12.29 10.30
N ALA A 152 25.54 -13.16 10.36
CA ALA A 152 24.38 -13.13 11.26
C ALA A 152 24.72 -13.22 12.77
N VAL A 153 23.77 -12.86 13.65
CA VAL A 153 23.04 -13.76 14.59
C VAL A 153 22.04 -12.93 15.44
N ALA A 154 20.95 -13.60 15.80
CA ALA A 154 19.72 -13.12 16.38
C ALA A 154 19.71 -12.88 17.91
N ASP A 155 18.55 -12.39 18.34
CA ASP A 155 17.85 -12.54 19.61
C ASP A 155 18.12 -11.58 20.79
N GLY A 156 17.10 -10.75 21.03
CA GLY A 156 16.35 -10.82 22.29
C GLY A 156 16.66 -9.78 23.36
N ALA A 157 15.80 -8.76 23.48
CA ALA A 157 15.33 -8.22 24.77
C ALA A 157 14.29 -7.09 24.57
N ASN A 158 13.04 -7.50 24.46
CA ASN A 158 11.86 -6.94 25.13
C ASN A 158 11.79 -5.44 25.49
N SER A 159 10.74 -4.85 24.92
CA SER A 159 9.72 -4.08 25.66
C SER A 159 10.03 -2.62 25.98
N SER A 160 10.00 -1.78 24.95
CA SER A 160 9.53 -0.38 25.09
C SER A 160 9.14 0.23 23.73
N ALA A 161 9.92 -0.03 22.66
CA ALA A 161 9.65 0.51 21.33
C ALA A 161 8.41 -0.11 20.64
N ALA A 162 8.17 -1.42 20.82
CA ALA A 162 7.00 -2.10 20.26
C ALA A 162 5.68 -1.62 20.88
N GLN A 163 5.69 -1.16 22.13
CA GLN A 163 4.51 -0.62 22.82
C GLN A 163 4.24 0.83 22.41
N VAL A 164 5.28 1.61 22.11
CA VAL A 164 5.16 2.97 21.56
C VAL A 164 4.74 2.93 20.08
N ALA A 165 5.25 1.97 19.30
CA ALA A 165 4.81 1.71 17.92
C ALA A 165 3.36 1.20 17.84
N ALA A 166 2.93 0.37 18.79
CA ALA A 166 1.53 -0.06 18.90
C ALA A 166 0.59 1.07 19.37
N GLY A 167 1.12 2.07 20.08
CA GLY A 167 0.37 3.25 20.54
C GLY A 167 0.20 4.34 19.48
N LEU A 168 1.18 4.52 18.58
CA LEU A 168 1.17 5.54 17.52
C LEU A 168 0.52 5.07 16.20
N GLY A 169 0.46 3.76 15.93
CA GLY A 169 -0.18 3.19 14.74
C GLY A 169 -1.72 3.18 14.73
N ARG A 170 -2.39 4.01 15.56
CA ARG A 170 -3.86 4.02 15.69
C ARG A 170 -4.53 5.35 15.33
N GLN A 171 -3.80 6.36 14.88
CA GLN A 171 -4.39 7.65 14.54
C GLN A 171 -4.05 8.06 13.10
N GLY A 172 -4.78 7.49 12.14
CA GLY A 172 -4.92 8.05 10.78
C GLY A 172 -4.20 7.33 9.64
N GLU A 173 -3.45 6.26 9.88
CA GLU A 173 -2.86 5.44 8.81
C GLU A 173 -3.98 4.66 8.10
N VAL A 174 -4.32 5.07 6.88
CA VAL A 174 -5.21 4.27 6.00
C VAL A 174 -4.53 2.92 5.83
N SER A 175 -5.19 1.86 6.27
CA SER A 175 -4.57 0.54 6.24
C SER A 175 -4.20 0.18 4.79
N PRO A 176 -3.09 -0.53 4.53
CA PRO A 176 -2.75 -0.96 3.16
C PRO A 176 -3.89 -1.72 2.47
N LEU A 177 -4.75 -2.39 3.25
CA LEU A 177 -5.95 -3.04 2.75
C LEU A 177 -6.98 -2.04 2.20
N GLU A 178 -7.28 -0.98 2.97
CA GLU A 178 -8.23 0.07 2.56
C GLU A 178 -7.73 0.85 1.34
N GLU A 179 -6.42 1.13 1.28
CA GLU A 179 -5.85 1.81 0.12
C GLU A 179 -5.86 0.90 -1.12
N GLY A 180 -5.55 -0.39 -0.96
CA GLY A 180 -5.70 -1.37 -2.05
C GLY A 180 -7.13 -1.43 -2.60
N GLN A 181 -8.13 -1.44 -1.71
CA GLN A 181 -9.55 -1.42 -2.10
C GLN A 181 -9.93 -0.12 -2.82
N ARG A 182 -9.46 1.03 -2.31
CA ARG A 182 -9.69 2.34 -2.94
C ARG A 182 -9.10 2.40 -4.34
N GLN A 183 -7.86 1.94 -4.51
CA GLN A 183 -7.17 1.93 -5.81
C GLN A 183 -7.84 0.98 -6.79
N LEU A 184 -8.31 -0.19 -6.32
CA LEU A 184 -9.05 -1.13 -7.16
C LEU A 184 -10.37 -0.53 -7.63
N ALA A 185 -11.11 0.14 -6.74
CA ALA A 185 -12.35 0.85 -7.08
C ALA A 185 -12.11 2.01 -8.05
N ALA A 186 -10.94 2.65 -7.99
CA ALA A 186 -10.50 3.69 -8.92
C ALA A 186 -9.99 3.14 -10.26
N GLY A 187 -9.94 1.81 -10.46
CA GLY A 187 -9.43 1.18 -11.68
C GLY A 187 -7.90 1.05 -11.75
N ASN A 188 -7.18 1.46 -10.70
CA ASN A 188 -5.72 1.40 -10.63
C ASN A 188 -5.25 0.01 -10.16
N ALA A 189 -5.57 -1.03 -10.93
CA ALA A 189 -5.35 -2.42 -10.54
C ALA A 189 -3.87 -2.75 -10.23
N GLY A 190 -2.91 -2.16 -10.94
CA GLY A 190 -1.48 -2.38 -10.68
C GLY A 190 -0.96 -1.75 -9.37
N VAL A 191 -1.61 -0.67 -8.90
CA VAL A 191 -1.31 -0.07 -7.60
C VAL A 191 -2.00 -0.87 -6.50
N ALA A 192 -3.26 -1.23 -6.71
CA ALA A 192 -4.03 -2.07 -5.80
C ALA A 192 -3.33 -3.42 -5.53
N GLN A 193 -2.80 -4.06 -6.57
CA GLN A 193 -2.06 -5.32 -6.47
C GLN A 193 -0.94 -5.25 -5.43
N ARG A 194 -0.10 -4.20 -5.50
CA ARG A 194 1.04 -4.00 -4.59
C ARG A 194 0.60 -3.82 -3.14
N HIS A 195 -0.48 -3.08 -2.92
CA HIS A 195 -1.02 -2.91 -1.58
C HIS A 195 -1.56 -4.22 -1.00
N PHE A 196 -2.24 -5.05 -1.80
CA PHE A 196 -2.71 -6.36 -1.32
C PHE A 196 -1.55 -7.35 -1.09
N GLU A 197 -0.51 -7.32 -1.92
CA GLU A 197 0.72 -8.09 -1.69
C GLU A 197 1.38 -7.71 -0.37
N LEU A 198 1.43 -6.41 -0.03
CA LEU A 198 1.91 -5.93 1.27
C LEU A 198 1.05 -6.41 2.44
N VAL A 199 -0.28 -6.49 2.27
CA VAL A 199 -1.14 -7.05 3.32
C VAL A 199 -0.86 -8.55 3.50
N LEU A 200 -0.71 -9.30 2.41
CA LEU A 200 -0.46 -10.74 2.45
C LEU A 200 0.95 -11.11 2.92
N SER A 201 1.94 -10.22 2.78
CA SER A 201 3.27 -10.43 3.37
C SER A 201 3.24 -10.34 4.90
N ARG A 202 2.31 -9.55 5.46
CA ARG A 202 2.08 -9.41 6.91
C ARG A 202 1.12 -10.46 7.45
N ASP A 203 0.05 -10.74 6.72
CA ASP A 203 -0.97 -11.74 7.04
C ASP A 203 -1.39 -12.51 5.78
N ALA A 204 -0.73 -13.64 5.55
CA ALA A 204 -1.00 -14.51 4.40
C ALA A 204 -2.42 -15.11 4.41
N ARG A 205 -3.16 -15.04 5.53
CA ARG A 205 -4.53 -15.56 5.66
C ARG A 205 -5.58 -14.46 5.57
N ASN A 206 -5.20 -13.23 5.25
CA ASN A 206 -6.14 -12.13 5.10
C ASN A 206 -7.05 -12.34 3.87
N ALA A 207 -8.27 -12.80 4.09
CA ALA A 207 -9.20 -13.14 3.00
C ALA A 207 -9.52 -11.95 2.09
N SER A 208 -9.66 -10.74 2.66
CA SER A 208 -9.95 -9.54 1.89
C SER A 208 -8.78 -9.15 0.97
N ALA A 209 -7.55 -9.33 1.42
CA ALA A 209 -6.38 -9.11 0.58
C ALA A 209 -6.20 -10.19 -0.49
N VAL A 210 -6.50 -11.46 -0.19
CA VAL A 210 -6.50 -12.53 -1.21
C VAL A 210 -7.50 -12.22 -2.32
N VAL A 211 -8.72 -11.83 -1.96
CA VAL A 211 -9.77 -11.46 -2.91
C VAL A 211 -9.36 -10.22 -3.71
N GLY A 212 -8.89 -9.17 -3.03
CA GLY A 212 -8.43 -7.95 -3.66
C GLY A 212 -7.27 -8.18 -4.64
N LEU A 213 -6.31 -9.03 -4.27
CA LEU A 213 -5.19 -9.40 -5.11
C LEU A 213 -5.65 -10.18 -6.34
N GLY A 214 -6.50 -11.20 -6.17
CA GLY A 214 -7.08 -11.96 -7.27
C GLY A 214 -7.90 -11.09 -8.22
N ALA A 215 -8.73 -10.18 -7.70
CA ALA A 215 -9.49 -9.21 -8.49
C ALA A 215 -8.57 -8.26 -9.27
N SER A 216 -7.50 -7.76 -8.64
CA SER A 216 -6.51 -6.90 -9.30
C SER A 216 -5.79 -7.64 -10.44
N GLN A 217 -5.38 -8.89 -10.22
CA GLN A 217 -4.75 -9.74 -11.24
C GLN A 217 -5.70 -10.00 -12.42
N LEU A 218 -6.99 -10.26 -12.18
CA LEU A 218 -7.99 -10.43 -13.25
C LEU A 218 -8.25 -9.14 -14.04
N ALA A 219 -8.22 -7.99 -13.37
CA ALA A 219 -8.34 -6.68 -14.01
C ALA A 219 -7.11 -6.37 -14.89
N LEU A 220 -5.93 -6.87 -14.50
CA LEU A 220 -4.69 -6.81 -15.30
C LEU A 220 -4.60 -7.91 -16.36
N ASN A 221 -5.67 -8.69 -16.57
CA ASN A 221 -5.72 -9.84 -17.47
C ASN A 221 -4.71 -10.97 -17.17
N ASP A 222 -4.20 -11.02 -15.93
CA ASP A 222 -3.36 -12.12 -15.46
C ASP A 222 -4.19 -13.23 -14.80
N VAL A 223 -4.85 -14.00 -15.66
CA VAL A 223 -5.77 -15.06 -15.23
C VAL A 223 -5.04 -16.16 -14.46
N VAL A 224 -3.83 -16.52 -14.87
CA VAL A 224 -3.05 -17.62 -14.27
C VAL A 224 -2.66 -17.29 -12.84
N ARG A 225 -2.13 -16.08 -12.57
CA ARG A 225 -1.82 -15.66 -11.20
C ARG A 225 -3.08 -15.49 -10.37
N ALA A 226 -4.16 -14.97 -10.95
CA ALA A 226 -5.43 -14.82 -10.24
C ALA A 226 -5.97 -16.16 -9.72
N VAL A 227 -6.01 -17.19 -10.57
CA VAL A 227 -6.44 -18.54 -10.18
C VAL A 227 -5.58 -19.06 -9.04
N LYS A 228 -4.25 -18.99 -9.17
CA LYS A 228 -3.31 -19.45 -8.13
C LYS A 228 -3.53 -18.74 -6.79
N THR A 229 -3.65 -17.41 -6.81
CA THR A 229 -3.88 -16.59 -5.62
C THR A 229 -5.19 -16.97 -4.92
N LEU A 230 -6.29 -17.07 -5.67
CA LEU A 230 -7.62 -17.36 -5.13
C LEU A 230 -7.74 -18.82 -4.67
N GLU A 231 -7.06 -19.76 -5.34
CA GLU A 231 -6.98 -21.15 -4.88
C GLU A 231 -6.26 -21.28 -3.54
N ALA A 232 -5.20 -20.50 -3.29
CA ALA A 232 -4.54 -20.46 -2.00
C ALA A 232 -5.48 -19.96 -0.88
N GLY A 233 -6.42 -19.07 -1.24
CA GLY A 233 -7.45 -18.55 -0.34
C GLY A 233 -8.63 -19.47 -0.05
N LYS A 234 -8.81 -20.57 -0.79
CA LYS A 234 -10.02 -21.43 -0.68
C LYS A 234 -10.25 -21.97 0.74
N GLY A 235 -9.18 -22.17 1.50
CA GLY A 235 -9.21 -22.66 2.88
C GLY A 235 -9.67 -21.63 3.92
N LEU A 236 -9.87 -20.37 3.53
CA LEU A 236 -10.32 -19.29 4.41
C LEU A 236 -11.83 -19.34 4.68
N GLY A 237 -12.58 -20.18 3.93
CA GLY A 237 -13.99 -20.42 4.17
C GLY A 237 -14.90 -19.22 3.91
N ARG A 238 -14.42 -18.20 3.18
CA ARG A 238 -15.23 -17.04 2.81
C ARG A 238 -15.92 -17.23 1.46
N ALA A 239 -17.16 -16.80 1.39
CA ALA A 239 -18.00 -16.99 0.22
C ALA A 239 -17.54 -16.13 -0.99
N ASP A 240 -17.01 -14.93 -0.72
CA ASP A 240 -16.49 -14.02 -1.75
C ASP A 240 -15.20 -14.53 -2.42
N VAL A 241 -14.35 -15.26 -1.71
CA VAL A 241 -13.20 -15.98 -2.31
C VAL A 241 -13.68 -16.94 -3.39
N HIS A 242 -14.75 -17.70 -3.10
CA HIS A 242 -15.32 -18.66 -4.05
C HIS A 242 -16.02 -17.99 -5.24
N LEU A 243 -16.67 -16.84 -5.04
CA LEU A 243 -17.22 -16.03 -6.14
C LEU A 243 -16.10 -15.58 -7.09
N TRP A 244 -15.04 -14.98 -6.55
CA TRP A 244 -13.93 -14.48 -7.35
C TRP A 244 -13.16 -15.61 -8.03
N LEU A 245 -13.03 -16.77 -7.36
CA LEU A 245 -12.45 -17.98 -7.96
C LEU A 245 -13.31 -18.51 -9.11
N ALA A 246 -14.63 -18.48 -8.99
CA ALA A 246 -15.53 -18.85 -10.09
C ALA A 246 -15.33 -17.92 -11.30
N TYR A 247 -15.21 -16.62 -11.07
CA TYR A 247 -14.94 -15.66 -12.13
C TYR A 247 -13.56 -15.89 -12.77
N ALA A 248 -12.54 -16.21 -11.97
CA ALA A 248 -11.21 -16.56 -12.47
C ALA A 248 -11.25 -17.81 -13.37
N TYR A 249 -11.92 -18.89 -12.94
CA TYR A 249 -12.08 -20.09 -13.78
C TYR A 249 -12.90 -19.84 -15.04
N LEU A 250 -13.89 -18.96 -14.99
CA LEU A 250 -14.63 -18.57 -16.19
C LEU A 250 -13.69 -17.89 -17.20
N ARG A 251 -12.82 -16.98 -16.73
CA ARG A 251 -11.80 -16.28 -17.54
C ARG A 251 -10.72 -17.23 -18.06
N GLU A 252 -10.41 -18.30 -17.32
CA GLU A 252 -9.51 -19.38 -17.74
C GLU A 252 -10.14 -20.28 -18.83
N GLY A 253 -11.48 -20.26 -18.95
CA GLY A 253 -12.24 -21.12 -19.88
C GLY A 253 -12.75 -22.41 -19.23
N SER A 254 -12.51 -22.61 -17.94
CA SER A 254 -12.94 -23.80 -17.20
C SER A 254 -14.35 -23.64 -16.61
N ARG A 255 -15.38 -23.74 -17.45
CA ARG A 255 -16.78 -23.58 -17.01
C ARG A 255 -17.21 -24.55 -15.90
N ALA A 256 -16.70 -25.79 -15.90
CA ALA A 256 -17.04 -26.77 -14.87
C ALA A 256 -16.54 -26.32 -13.48
N ARG A 257 -15.27 -25.90 -13.39
CA ARG A 257 -14.66 -25.41 -12.14
C ARG A 257 -15.27 -24.08 -11.69
N SER A 258 -15.64 -23.23 -12.65
CA SER A 258 -16.38 -21.99 -12.37
C SER A 258 -17.72 -22.29 -11.67
N ARG A 259 -18.55 -23.15 -12.26
CA ARG A 259 -19.86 -23.53 -11.68
C ARG A 259 -19.74 -24.19 -10.31
N GLU A 260 -18.75 -25.06 -10.13
CA GLU A 260 -18.48 -25.67 -8.82
C GLU A 260 -18.12 -24.64 -7.75
N SER A 261 -17.23 -23.69 -8.09
CA SER A 261 -16.82 -22.63 -7.17
C SER A 261 -17.98 -21.69 -6.84
N LEU A 262 -18.80 -21.34 -7.83
CA LEU A 262 -19.99 -20.52 -7.62
C LEU A 262 -21.01 -21.22 -6.73
N ARG A 263 -21.26 -22.52 -6.95
CA ARG A 263 -22.10 -23.32 -6.05
C ARG A 263 -21.56 -23.28 -4.62
N ARG A 264 -20.24 -23.38 -4.44
CA ARG A 264 -19.65 -23.31 -3.11
C ARG A 264 -19.82 -21.94 -2.46
N ALA A 265 -19.78 -20.85 -3.22
CA ALA A 265 -20.11 -19.52 -2.72
C ALA A 265 -21.55 -19.47 -2.17
N PHE A 266 -22.54 -20.01 -2.90
CA PHE A 266 -23.93 -20.12 -2.44
C PHE A 266 -24.07 -20.97 -1.17
N ASP A 267 -23.37 -22.12 -1.09
CA ASP A 267 -23.37 -22.97 0.11
C ASP A 267 -22.79 -22.24 1.34
N LEU A 268 -21.86 -21.31 1.13
CA LEU A 268 -21.27 -20.45 2.15
C LEU A 268 -22.11 -19.20 2.46
N GLY A 269 -23.30 -19.08 1.87
CA GLY A 269 -24.24 -18.00 2.15
C GLY A 269 -24.08 -16.75 1.29
N TRP A 270 -23.26 -16.80 0.23
CA TRP A 270 -23.24 -15.72 -0.76
C TRP A 270 -24.56 -15.65 -1.52
N VAL A 271 -25.03 -14.44 -1.75
CA VAL A 271 -26.19 -14.14 -2.60
C VAL A 271 -25.86 -12.94 -3.50
N PRO A 272 -26.36 -12.91 -4.74
CA PRO A 272 -26.24 -11.75 -5.61
C PRO A 272 -26.89 -10.53 -4.95
N ALA A 273 -26.16 -9.43 -4.86
CA ALA A 273 -26.64 -8.22 -4.18
C ALA A 273 -26.25 -6.93 -4.90
N GLY A 274 -25.55 -7.00 -6.04
CA GLY A 274 -25.10 -5.81 -6.77
C GLY A 274 -24.05 -5.02 -5.99
N ARG A 275 -23.23 -5.69 -5.17
CA ARG A 275 -22.14 -5.04 -4.43
C ARG A 275 -21.11 -4.49 -5.41
N ALA A 276 -20.72 -3.23 -5.27
CA ALA A 276 -19.77 -2.59 -6.19
C ALA A 276 -18.44 -3.37 -6.31
N SER A 277 -17.95 -3.92 -5.19
CA SER A 277 -16.74 -4.74 -5.13
C SER A 277 -16.87 -6.12 -5.78
N GLU A 278 -18.05 -6.55 -6.18
CA GLU A 278 -18.33 -7.86 -6.78
C GLU A 278 -19.02 -7.74 -8.15
N ALA A 279 -19.40 -6.52 -8.55
CA ALA A 279 -20.24 -6.24 -9.71
C ALA A 279 -19.67 -6.85 -11.00
N VAL A 280 -18.36 -6.81 -11.20
CA VAL A 280 -17.71 -7.38 -12.38
C VAL A 280 -17.85 -8.91 -12.41
N ALA A 281 -17.64 -9.57 -11.28
CA ALA A 281 -17.77 -11.02 -11.16
C ALA A 281 -19.24 -11.46 -11.29
N GLU A 282 -20.16 -10.78 -10.58
CA GLU A 282 -21.61 -11.00 -10.68
C GLU A 282 -22.10 -10.83 -12.13
N GLN A 283 -21.66 -9.77 -12.80
CA GLN A 283 -22.01 -9.51 -14.18
C GLN A 283 -21.54 -10.61 -15.14
N ALA A 284 -20.29 -11.06 -14.98
CA ALA A 284 -19.72 -12.09 -15.83
C ALA A 284 -20.36 -13.47 -15.60
N LEU A 285 -20.77 -13.76 -14.37
CA LEU A 285 -21.36 -15.04 -13.96
C LEU A 285 -22.89 -15.04 -14.03
N ARG A 286 -23.52 -13.97 -14.54
CA ARG A 286 -24.98 -13.76 -14.49
C ARG A 286 -25.82 -14.96 -14.93
N GLU A 287 -25.47 -15.60 -16.04
CA GLU A 287 -26.24 -16.74 -16.54
C GLU A 287 -26.05 -17.99 -15.67
N ASP A 288 -24.83 -18.27 -15.21
CA ASP A 288 -24.56 -19.39 -14.31
C ASP A 288 -25.21 -19.16 -12.93
N ILE A 289 -25.31 -17.90 -12.46
CA ILE A 289 -26.05 -17.51 -11.26
C ILE A 289 -27.53 -17.86 -11.39
N LYS A 290 -28.18 -17.43 -12.48
CA LYS A 290 -29.61 -17.73 -12.73
C LYS A 290 -29.89 -19.23 -12.76
N ASP A 291 -29.05 -19.98 -13.46
CA ASP A 291 -29.16 -21.45 -13.56
C ASP A 291 -29.09 -22.10 -12.17
N LEU A 292 -28.12 -21.70 -11.34
CA LEU A 292 -27.94 -22.23 -9.99
C LEU A 292 -29.09 -21.86 -9.06
N GLU A 293 -29.59 -20.62 -9.10
CA GLU A 293 -30.74 -20.20 -8.30
C GLU A 293 -32.00 -21.01 -8.63
N ALA A 294 -32.26 -21.23 -9.93
CA ALA A 294 -33.38 -22.05 -10.37
C ALA A 294 -33.28 -23.51 -9.86
N LEU A 295 -32.08 -24.11 -9.94
CA LEU A 295 -31.82 -25.46 -9.42
C LEU A 295 -32.01 -25.53 -7.90
N MET A 296 -31.50 -24.55 -7.16
CA MET A 296 -31.66 -24.50 -5.70
C MET A 296 -33.13 -24.33 -5.29
N GLN A 297 -33.90 -23.52 -6.03
CA GLN A 297 -35.32 -23.33 -5.77
C GLN A 297 -36.13 -24.61 -6.03
N GLN A 298 -35.83 -25.33 -7.13
CA GLN A 298 -36.44 -26.63 -7.40
C GLN A 298 -36.15 -27.65 -6.29
N GLN A 299 -34.91 -27.71 -5.80
CA GLN A 299 -34.53 -28.59 -4.70
C GLN A 299 -35.26 -28.25 -3.39
N ARG A 300 -35.40 -26.96 -3.06
CA ARG A 300 -36.16 -26.50 -1.88
C ARG A 300 -37.63 -26.89 -1.97
N THR A 301 -38.25 -26.71 -3.13
CA THR A 301 -39.65 -27.09 -3.37
C THR A 301 -39.84 -28.61 -3.26
N ARG A 302 -38.93 -29.40 -3.84
CA ARG A 302 -38.98 -30.87 -3.74
C ARG A 302 -38.84 -31.36 -2.29
N LYS A 303 -37.93 -30.77 -1.50
CA LYS A 303 -37.77 -31.10 -0.07
C LYS A 303 -39.02 -30.76 0.76
N ARG A 304 -39.69 -29.62 0.46
CA ARG A 304 -40.95 -29.24 1.12
C ARG A 304 -42.10 -30.20 0.81
N ILE A 305 -42.18 -30.69 -0.43
CA ILE A 305 -43.21 -31.65 -0.85
C ILE A 305 -42.99 -33.02 -0.18
N LEU A 306 -41.74 -33.47 -0.07
CA LEU A 306 -41.38 -34.75 0.58
C LEU A 306 -41.45 -34.70 2.12
N GLY A 307 -41.27 -33.52 2.73
CA GLY A 307 -41.32 -33.33 4.19
C GLY A 307 -42.71 -33.06 4.76
N ARG A 308 -43.73 -32.91 3.91
CA ARG A 308 -45.13 -32.80 4.34
C ARG A 308 -45.69 -34.23 4.42
N PRO A 309 -46.01 -34.77 5.62
CA PRO A 309 -46.71 -36.04 5.69
C PRO A 309 -48.01 -35.91 4.88
N PRO A 310 -48.42 -36.94 4.13
CA PRO A 310 -49.70 -36.89 3.44
C PRO A 310 -50.76 -36.58 4.49
N ALA A 311 -51.56 -35.55 4.25
CA ALA A 311 -52.78 -35.33 4.99
C ALA A 311 -53.72 -36.50 4.63
N GLY A 312 -53.52 -37.66 5.29
CA GLY A 312 -54.48 -38.74 5.33
C GLY A 312 -55.77 -38.14 5.88
N ALA A 313 -56.80 -38.07 5.03
CA ALA A 313 -57.80 -39.12 4.93
C ALA A 313 -58.52 -39.26 6.28
N GLY A 314 -59.71 -38.67 6.31
CA GLY A 314 -60.55 -38.63 7.50
C GLY A 314 -60.87 -40.01 8.05
N ASN A 315 -60.99 -40.08 9.38
CA ASN A 315 -61.84 -41.05 10.02
C ASN A 315 -63.17 -40.37 10.32
N SER A 316 -64.06 -40.39 9.33
CA SER A 316 -65.49 -40.45 9.60
C SER A 316 -65.84 -41.93 9.78
N THR A 317 -66.30 -42.33 10.96
CA THR A 317 -67.12 -43.54 11.19
C THR A 317 -67.65 -43.52 12.63
N PRO A 318 -68.79 -44.18 12.89
CA PRO A 318 -70.06 -43.56 13.28
C PRO A 318 -70.28 -43.42 14.80
#